data_AF-A0A0F4LR69-F1
#
_entry.id   AF-A0A0F4LR69-F1
#
_cell.length_a   1.000
_cell.length_b   1.000
_cell.length_c   1.000
_cell.angle_alpha   90.00
_cell.angle_beta   90.00
_cell.angle_gamma   90.00
#
_symmetry.space_group_name_H-M   'P 1'
#
loop_
_entity.id
_entity.type
_entity.pdbx_description
1 polymer ?
#
loop_
_entity_poly.entity_id
_entity_poly.type
_entity_poly.pdbx_seq_one_letter_code
_entity_poly.pdbx_strand_id
1 'polypeptide(L)'
;MKKLVRDKIPEFATEATYRELPKEEIEPALKNKLIEETQEVVEAKTEDNLIEELGDVYEVLTAYLKFKGVSQEEFLKLVATKRDYKGGFTKFLEMTIED
;
A
#
# COMPACT_ATOMS: atom_id res chain seq x y z
N MET A 1 -0.14 -1.33 -20.08
CA MET A 1 -0.81 -1.19 -18.78
C MET A 1 -0.61 0.24 -18.30
N LYS A 2 -1.57 0.85 -17.59
CA LYS A 2 -1.40 2.19 -16.98
C LYS A 2 -1.38 2.00 -15.47
N LYS A 3 -0.37 2.54 -14.79
CA LYS A 3 -0.22 2.46 -13.33
C LYS A 3 0.19 3.79 -12.73
N LEU A 4 -0.12 3.98 -11.46
CA LEU A 4 0.43 5.07 -10.66
C LEU A 4 1.91 4.79 -10.43
N VAL A 5 2.76 5.80 -10.50
CA VAL A 5 4.22 5.67 -10.30
C VAL A 5 4.71 6.77 -9.37
N ARG A 6 5.87 6.55 -8.72
CA ARG A 6 6.54 7.59 -7.93
C ARG A 6 6.93 8.77 -8.84
N ASP A 7 6.94 9.96 -8.26
CA ASP A 7 7.20 11.25 -8.93
C ASP A 7 8.51 11.29 -9.72
N LYS A 8 9.55 10.57 -9.26
CA LYS A 8 10.85 10.51 -9.93
C LYS A 8 10.99 9.42 -11.00
N ILE A 9 10.00 8.54 -11.19
CA ILE A 9 10.08 7.49 -12.22
C ILE A 9 10.32 8.03 -13.65
N PRO A 10 9.79 9.21 -14.06
CA PRO A 10 10.14 9.82 -15.34
C PRO A 10 11.63 10.07 -15.57
N GLU A 11 12.44 10.21 -14.50
CA GLU A 11 13.88 10.39 -14.60
C GLU A 11 14.61 9.08 -14.97
N PHE A 12 13.99 7.92 -14.68
CA PHE A 12 14.60 6.60 -14.86
C PHE A 12 14.04 5.84 -16.08
N ALA A 13 12.73 5.94 -16.35
CA ALA A 13 12.06 5.23 -17.43
C ALA A 13 11.68 6.17 -18.60
N THR A 14 12.70 6.75 -19.23
CA THR A 14 12.56 7.84 -20.22
C THR A 14 11.79 7.46 -21.49
N GLU A 15 11.61 6.17 -21.76
CA GLU A 15 10.86 5.63 -22.89
C GLU A 15 9.33 5.64 -22.69
N ALA A 16 8.86 5.87 -21.46
CA ALA A 16 7.44 5.92 -21.13
C ALA A 16 6.86 7.34 -21.29
N THR A 17 5.53 7.41 -21.40
CA THR A 17 4.79 8.68 -21.39
C THR A 17 4.07 8.86 -20.06
N TYR A 18 4.03 10.10 -19.58
CA TYR A 18 3.49 10.44 -18.27
C TYR A 18 2.41 11.51 -18.39
N ARG A 19 1.44 11.45 -17.48
CA ARG A 19 0.48 12.52 -17.24
C ARG A 19 0.15 12.56 -15.76
N GLU A 20 -0.20 13.74 -15.27
CA GLU A 20 -0.78 13.87 -13.94
C GLU A 20 -2.23 13.35 -13.95
N LEU A 21 -2.63 12.71 -12.85
CA LEU A 21 -4.01 12.22 -12.69
C LEU A 21 -4.91 13.36 -12.20
N PRO A 22 -6.08 13.58 -12.82
CA PRO A 22 -7.10 14.44 -12.26
C PRO A 22 -7.67 13.83 -10.97
N LYS A 23 -8.27 14.65 -10.10
CA LYS A 23 -8.67 14.27 -8.74
C LYS A 23 -9.54 13.02 -8.67
N GLU A 24 -10.47 12.88 -9.61
CA GLU A 24 -11.41 11.77 -9.75
C GLU A 24 -10.73 10.43 -10.09
N GLU A 25 -9.52 10.45 -10.65
CA GLU A 25 -8.75 9.26 -11.00
C GLU A 25 -7.74 8.85 -9.93
N ILE A 26 -7.40 9.74 -8.98
CA ILE A 26 -6.36 9.49 -7.97
C ILE A 26 -6.75 8.31 -7.06
N GLU A 27 -7.97 8.30 -6.53
CA GLU A 27 -8.39 7.24 -5.60
C GLU A 27 -8.45 5.85 -6.26
N PRO A 28 -9.07 5.68 -7.45
CA PRO A 28 -8.97 4.42 -8.19
C PRO A 28 -7.52 3.99 -8.44
N ALA A 29 -6.63 4.93 -8.79
CA ALA A 29 -5.22 4.63 -9.03
C ALA A 29 -4.48 4.18 -7.76
N LEU A 30 -4.72 4.83 -6.61
CA LEU A 30 -4.15 4.42 -5.31
C LEU A 30 -4.63 3.03 -4.89
N LYS A 31 -5.91 2.69 -5.08
CA LYS A 31 -6.43 1.35 -4.80
C LYS A 31 -5.77 0.29 -5.68
N ASN A 32 -5.66 0.57 -6.98
CA ASN A 32 -5.00 -0.34 -7.91
C ASN A 32 -3.51 -0.51 -7.57
N LYS A 33 -2.83 0.59 -7.19
CA LYS A 33 -1.42 0.53 -6.79
C LYS A 33 -1.24 -0.27 -5.51
N LEU A 34 -2.13 -0.14 -4.52
CA LEU A 34 -2.07 -0.96 -3.30
C LEU A 34 -2.21 -2.46 -3.59
N ILE A 35 -3.07 -2.83 -4.56
CA ILE A 35 -3.20 -4.21 -5.02
C ILE A 35 -1.92 -4.68 -5.73
N GLU A 36 -1.35 -3.84 -6.62
CA GLU A 36 -0.08 -4.12 -7.31
C GLU A 36 1.05 -4.43 -6.33
N GLU A 37 1.33 -3.51 -5.39
CA GLU A 37 2.43 -3.70 -4.41
C GLU A 37 2.21 -4.91 -3.50
N THR A 38 0.95 -5.16 -3.09
CA THR A 38 0.65 -6.33 -2.25
C THR A 38 0.84 -7.64 -3.02
N GLN A 39 0.57 -7.63 -4.33
CA GLN A 39 0.84 -8.78 -5.20
C GLN A 39 2.35 -8.98 -5.36
N GLU A 40 3.13 -7.90 -5.47
CA GLU A 40 4.61 -7.96 -5.51
C GLU A 40 5.16 -8.52 -4.18
N VAL A 41 4.62 -8.14 -3.02
CA VAL A 41 4.93 -8.78 -1.72
C VAL A 41 4.68 -10.29 -1.73
N VAL A 42 3.58 -10.74 -2.35
CA VAL A 42 3.25 -12.18 -2.45
C VAL A 42 4.20 -12.91 -3.40
N GLU A 43 4.67 -12.24 -4.45
CA GLU A 43 5.55 -12.80 -5.49
C GLU A 43 7.05 -12.72 -5.14
N ALA A 44 7.40 -11.98 -4.10
CA ALA A 44 8.78 -11.76 -3.67
C ALA A 44 9.52 -13.08 -3.40
N LYS A 45 10.70 -13.23 -4.02
CA LYS A 45 11.49 -14.48 -4.00
C LYS A 45 12.67 -14.47 -3.04
N THR A 46 13.05 -13.28 -2.57
CA THR A 46 14.17 -13.08 -1.63
C THR A 46 13.72 -12.17 -0.49
N GLU A 47 14.42 -12.25 0.63
CA GLU A 47 14.14 -11.39 1.79
C GLU A 47 14.35 -9.91 1.45
N ASP A 48 15.44 -9.57 0.76
CA ASP A 48 15.72 -8.19 0.35
C ASP A 48 14.59 -7.64 -0.54
N ASN A 49 14.13 -8.41 -1.52
CA ASN A 49 13.02 -8.01 -2.38
C ASN A 49 11.72 -7.89 -1.58
N LEU A 50 11.41 -8.85 -0.69
CA LEU A 50 10.23 -8.76 0.18
C LEU A 50 10.23 -7.46 1.02
N ILE A 51 11.37 -7.06 1.57
CA ILE A 51 11.50 -5.82 2.35
C ILE A 51 11.28 -4.58 1.48
N GLU A 52 11.77 -4.60 0.24
CA GLU A 52 11.53 -3.53 -0.75
C GLU A 52 10.03 -3.38 -1.03
N GLU A 53 9.34 -4.48 -1.40
CA GLU A 53 7.91 -4.43 -1.72
C GLU A 53 7.03 -4.05 -0.50
N LEU A 54 7.41 -4.48 0.71
CA LEU A 54 6.75 -4.02 1.95
C LEU A 54 6.92 -2.50 2.15
N GLY A 55 8.07 -1.95 1.74
CA GLY A 55 8.32 -0.52 1.72
C GLY A 55 7.43 0.23 0.73
N ASP A 56 7.19 -0.36 -0.45
CA ASP A 56 6.28 0.22 -1.45
C ASP A 56 4.81 0.17 -0.99
N VAL A 57 4.36 -0.93 -0.37
CA VAL A 57 3.03 -0.99 0.29
C VAL A 57 2.90 0.13 1.34
N TYR A 58 3.92 0.36 2.15
CA TYR A 58 3.92 1.42 3.16
C TYR A 58 3.83 2.83 2.55
N GLU A 59 4.56 3.09 1.46
CA GLU A 59 4.49 4.37 0.73
C GLU A 59 3.07 4.60 0.19
N VAL A 60 2.48 3.60 -0.45
CA VAL A 60 1.11 3.69 -1.00
C VAL A 60 0.09 3.94 0.11
N LEU A 61 0.19 3.24 1.24
CA LEU A 61 -0.67 3.45 2.40
C LEU A 61 -0.57 4.89 2.91
N THR A 62 0.66 5.41 3.06
CA THR A 62 0.91 6.77 3.54
C THR A 62 0.38 7.82 2.56
N ALA A 63 0.59 7.63 1.26
CA ALA A 63 0.06 8.49 0.21
C ALA A 63 -1.48 8.50 0.23
N TYR A 64 -2.10 7.34 0.46
CA TYR A 64 -3.54 7.21 0.49
C TYR A 64 -4.16 7.87 1.74
N LEU A 65 -3.55 7.73 2.92
CA LEU A 65 -3.96 8.47 4.12
C LEU A 65 -3.92 9.98 3.89
N LYS A 66 -2.82 10.47 3.30
CA LYS A 66 -2.67 11.89 2.94
C LYS A 66 -3.75 12.34 1.95
N PHE A 67 -4.04 11.55 0.92
CA PHE A 67 -5.13 11.84 -0.03
C PHE A 67 -6.50 11.93 0.65
N LYS A 68 -6.74 11.09 1.67
CA LYS A 68 -7.97 11.13 2.48
C LYS A 68 -8.00 12.23 3.54
N GLY A 69 -6.91 12.99 3.70
CA GLY A 69 -6.79 14.00 4.75
C GLY A 69 -6.70 13.40 6.16
N VAL A 70 -6.33 12.13 6.28
CA VAL A 70 -6.16 11.44 7.56
C VAL A 70 -4.70 11.57 7.98
N SER A 71 -4.47 12.11 9.18
CA SER A 71 -3.12 12.19 9.73
C SER A 71 -2.61 10.80 10.11
N GLN A 72 -1.29 10.60 9.99
CA GLN A 72 -0.68 9.34 10.44
C GLN A 72 -0.91 9.09 11.93
N GLU A 73 -0.90 10.14 12.76
CA GLU A 73 -1.18 10.03 14.19
C GLU A 73 -2.59 9.50 14.46
N GLU A 74 -3.61 10.08 13.81
CA GLU A 74 -5.01 9.65 13.93
C GLU A 74 -5.18 8.19 13.48
N PHE A 75 -4.56 7.83 12.35
CA PHE A 75 -4.58 6.46 11.85
C PHE A 75 -3.94 5.48 12.85
N LEU A 76 -2.77 5.81 13.40
CA LEU A 76 -2.08 4.94 14.35
C LEU A 76 -2.83 4.80 15.68
N LYS A 77 -3.54 5.85 16.13
CA LYS A 77 -4.47 5.74 17.28
C LYS A 77 -5.57 4.73 17.00
N LEU A 78 -6.18 4.76 15.81
CA LEU A 78 -7.21 3.79 15.42
C LEU A 78 -6.65 2.36 15.35
N VAL A 79 -5.44 2.20 14.79
CA VAL A 79 -4.73 0.91 14.75
C VAL A 79 -4.45 0.38 16.16
N ALA A 80 -4.00 1.24 17.08
CA ALA A 80 -3.75 0.89 18.47
C ALA A 80 -5.03 0.46 19.19
N THR A 81 -6.11 1.23 19.10
CA THR A 81 -7.42 0.87 19.67
C THR A 81 -7.92 -0.49 19.17
N LYS A 82 -7.76 -0.77 17.86
CA LYS A 82 -8.14 -2.07 17.29
C LYS A 82 -7.25 -3.20 17.81
N ARG A 83 -5.96 -2.95 18.01
CA ARG A 83 -5.00 -3.91 18.58
C ARG A 83 -5.29 -4.21 20.04
N ASP A 84 -5.65 -3.21 20.84
CA ASP A 84 -6.02 -3.40 22.25
C ASP A 84 -7.30 -4.22 22.39
N TYR A 85 -8.28 -3.97 21.52
CA TYR A 85 -9.56 -4.67 21.54
C TYR A 85 -9.51 -6.08 20.92
N LYS A 86 -8.78 -6.27 19.82
CA LYS A 86 -8.78 -7.54 19.04
C LYS A 86 -7.49 -8.35 19.15
N GLY A 87 -6.46 -7.81 19.79
CA GLY A 87 -5.10 -8.33 19.71
C GLY A 87 -4.41 -7.98 18.38
N GLY A 88 -3.16 -8.42 18.25
CA GLY A 88 -2.39 -8.37 17.00
C GLY A 88 -2.18 -9.76 16.42
N PHE A 89 -1.40 -9.84 15.34
CA PHE A 89 -1.05 -11.11 14.69
C PHE A 89 0.08 -11.86 15.41
N THR A 90 0.31 -11.64 16.71
CA THR A 90 1.43 -12.24 17.47
C THR A 90 1.31 -13.74 17.72
N LYS A 91 0.10 -14.27 17.65
CA LYS A 91 -0.18 -15.71 17.78
C LYS A 91 -0.31 -16.43 16.45
N PHE A 92 -0.33 -15.70 15.32
CA PHE A 92 -0.50 -16.25 13.96
C PHE A 92 -1.60 -17.31 13.85
N LEU A 93 -2.80 -16.96 14.33
CA LEU A 93 -3.95 -17.88 14.33
C LEU A 93 -4.64 -17.88 12.96
N GLU A 94 -4.87 -19.07 12.42
CA GLU A 94 -5.79 -19.32 11.30
C GLU A 94 -7.16 -19.74 11.86
N MET A 95 -8.24 -19.28 11.23
CA MET A 95 -9.61 -19.60 11.65
C MET A 95 -10.29 -20.43 10.55
N THR A 96 -10.79 -21.62 10.93
CA THR A 96 -11.66 -22.45 10.10
C THR A 96 -13.05 -22.43 10.69
N ILE A 97 -14.07 -22.17 9.87
CA ILE A 97 -15.47 -22.34 10.23
C ILE A 97 -15.98 -23.49 9.36
N GLU A 98 -16.32 -24.61 9.97
CA GLU A 98 -17.07 -25.68 9.33
C GLU A 98 -18.56 -25.32 9.46
N ASP A 99 -19.32 -25.47 8.37
CA ASP A 99 -20.78 -25.21 8.34
C ASP A 99 -21.56 -26.08 9.33
#